data_AF-A0A971L8K6-F1
#
_entry.id   AF-A0A971L8K6-F1
#
_cell.length_a   1.000
_cell.length_b   1.000
_cell.length_c   1.000
_cell.angle_alpha   90.00
_cell.angle_beta   90.00
_cell.angle_gamma   90.00
#
_symmetry.space_group_name_H-M   'P 1'
#
loop_
_entity.id
_entity.type
_entity.pdbx_description
1 polymer ?
#
loop_
_entity_poly.entity_id
_entity_poly.type
_entity_poly.pdbx_seq_one_letter_code
_entity_poly.pdbx_strand_id
1 'polypeptide(L)'
;MSKRYLMKFTTLDLVIITLLSACGVASKPFVRLLAQIFTGTLIPIGTLAGAIYMLWIVLACSMVKKRGTAILVGIVQAVLVVVFDMLGNRGLANILVYVVPGIVLELGMLLFPAYVAGTFSAFVAGALANASGSAIVGVLFLRLHYIPLFASLFTSAVTGGIGGILAFRLFVILRKLKTAPQA
;
A
#
# COMPACT_ATOMS: atom_id res chain seq x y z
N MET A 1 15.35 8.90 22.26
CA MET A 1 14.75 7.56 22.00
C MET A 1 14.55 7.24 20.51
N SER A 2 14.29 8.21 19.62
CA SER A 2 14.05 7.97 18.18
C SER A 2 15.25 7.43 17.36
N LYS A 3 16.50 7.76 17.77
CA LYS A 3 17.72 7.35 17.04
C LYS A 3 17.89 5.83 16.89
N ARG A 4 17.42 5.00 17.84
CA ARG A 4 17.61 3.53 17.81
C ARG A 4 16.75 2.81 16.76
N TYR A 5 15.60 3.37 16.37
CA TYR A 5 14.73 2.77 15.36
C TYR A 5 15.18 3.13 13.94
N LEU A 6 15.55 4.39 13.71
CA LEU A 6 16.09 4.84 12.43
C LEU A 6 17.49 4.27 12.14
N MET A 7 18.30 3.96 13.17
CA MET A 7 19.61 3.29 13.00
C MET A 7 19.54 1.86 12.49
N LYS A 8 18.36 1.21 12.50
CA LYS A 8 18.18 -0.08 11.82
C LYS A 8 18.03 0.08 10.31
N PHE A 9 17.65 1.26 9.82
CA PHE A 9 17.50 1.54 8.40
C PHE A 9 18.79 2.12 7.85
N THR A 10 19.21 1.62 6.69
CA THR A 10 20.32 2.22 5.94
C THR A 10 19.81 3.42 5.15
N THR A 11 20.70 4.30 4.71
CA THR A 11 20.34 5.43 3.84
C THR A 11 19.62 4.97 2.58
N LEU A 12 20.07 3.85 1.99
CA LEU A 12 19.41 3.24 0.83
C LEU A 12 17.98 2.79 1.12
N ASP A 13 17.72 2.24 2.31
CA ASP A 13 16.37 1.82 2.69
C ASP A 13 15.41 3.02 2.76
N LEU A 14 15.87 4.13 3.35
CA LEU A 14 15.09 5.37 3.44
C LEU A 14 14.83 5.98 2.07
N VAL A 15 15.82 5.94 1.17
CA VAL A 15 15.66 6.39 -0.22
C VAL A 15 14.63 5.52 -0.95
N ILE A 16 14.71 4.18 -0.83
CA ILE A 16 13.74 3.26 -1.44
C ILE A 16 12.33 3.52 -0.91
N ILE A 17 12.17 3.67 0.40
CA ILE A 17 10.87 4.00 1.03
C ILE A 17 10.31 5.28 0.45
N THR A 18 11.13 6.32 0.36
CA THR A 18 10.69 7.64 -0.11
C THR A 18 10.30 7.61 -1.58
N LEU A 19 11.11 6.98 -2.43
CA LEU A 19 10.84 6.83 -3.86
C LEU A 19 9.54 6.06 -4.10
N LEU A 20 9.37 4.90 -3.47
CA LEU A 20 8.17 4.08 -3.65
C LEU A 20 6.92 4.74 -3.06
N SER A 21 7.07 5.50 -1.97
CA SER A 21 5.97 6.31 -1.42
C SER A 21 5.53 7.39 -2.40
N ALA A 22 6.50 8.10 -2.99
CA ALA A 22 6.24 9.13 -4.00
C ALA A 22 5.58 8.55 -5.25
N CYS A 23 6.08 7.42 -5.77
CA CYS A 23 5.46 6.69 -6.88
C CYS A 23 4.01 6.28 -6.57
N GLY A 24 3.75 5.81 -5.35
CA GLY A 24 2.42 5.42 -4.92
C GLY A 24 1.43 6.59 -4.88
N VAL A 25 1.85 7.77 -4.42
CA VAL A 25 1.01 8.98 -4.42
C VAL A 25 0.82 9.52 -5.84
N ALA A 26 1.91 9.61 -6.61
CA ALA A 26 1.88 10.09 -8.00
C ALA A 26 1.00 9.21 -8.89
N SER A 27 0.91 7.90 -8.63
CA SER A 27 0.07 6.98 -9.41
C SER A 27 -1.44 7.19 -9.20
N LYS A 28 -1.88 7.81 -8.09
CA LYS A 28 -3.30 7.96 -7.77
C LYS A 28 -4.15 8.69 -8.81
N PRO A 29 -3.77 9.89 -9.31
CA PRO A 29 -4.53 10.56 -10.35
C PRO A 29 -4.62 9.72 -11.63
N PHE A 30 -3.53 9.05 -12.03
CA PHE A 30 -3.53 8.17 -13.20
C PHE A 30 -4.45 6.98 -13.03
N VAL A 31 -4.39 6.30 -11.89
CA VAL A 31 -5.27 5.16 -11.59
C VAL A 31 -6.73 5.60 -11.52
N ARG A 32 -7.01 6.79 -10.99
CA ARG A 32 -8.36 7.37 -11.00
C ARG A 32 -8.87 7.59 -12.43
N LEU A 33 -8.04 8.17 -13.31
CA LEU A 33 -8.39 8.40 -14.71
C LEU A 33 -8.63 7.07 -15.44
N LEU A 34 -7.70 6.11 -15.30
CA LEU A 34 -7.86 4.77 -15.87
C LEU A 34 -9.13 4.12 -15.37
N ALA A 35 -9.37 4.13 -14.06
CA ALA A 35 -10.56 3.52 -13.49
C ALA A 35 -11.84 4.16 -14.04
N GLN A 36 -11.90 5.48 -14.22
CA GLN A 36 -13.04 6.18 -14.82
C GLN A 36 -13.29 5.78 -16.27
N ILE A 37 -12.23 5.59 -17.07
CA ILE A 37 -12.33 5.08 -18.44
C ILE A 37 -12.88 3.64 -18.46
N PHE A 38 -12.38 2.79 -17.56
CA PHE A 38 -12.81 1.39 -17.45
C PHE A 38 -14.15 1.20 -16.70
N THR A 39 -14.71 2.23 -16.09
CA THR A 39 -16.01 2.12 -15.39
C THR A 39 -17.14 1.83 -16.37
N GLY A 40 -16.96 2.13 -17.66
CA GLY A 40 -17.89 1.73 -18.73
C GLY A 40 -17.87 0.24 -19.09
N THR A 41 -16.87 -0.52 -18.63
CA THR A 41 -16.62 -1.92 -19.03
C THR A 41 -16.51 -2.85 -17.82
N LEU A 42 -17.66 -3.17 -17.20
CA LEU A 42 -17.91 -4.31 -16.27
C LEU A 42 -17.02 -4.50 -15.02
N ILE A 43 -15.88 -3.82 -14.88
CA ILE A 43 -14.93 -4.04 -13.77
C ILE A 43 -15.15 -2.96 -12.69
N PRO A 44 -15.41 -3.33 -11.43
CA PRO A 44 -15.55 -2.37 -10.35
C PRO A 44 -14.28 -1.51 -10.20
N ILE A 45 -14.40 -0.18 -10.29
CA ILE A 45 -13.30 0.80 -10.09
C ILE A 45 -12.39 0.44 -8.90
N GLY A 46 -12.99 -0.05 -7.81
CA GLY A 46 -12.29 -0.38 -6.58
C GLY A 46 -11.31 -1.55 -6.70
N THR A 47 -11.49 -2.48 -7.64
CA THR A 47 -10.64 -3.67 -7.77
C THR A 47 -9.30 -3.33 -8.41
N LEU A 48 -9.32 -2.60 -9.52
CA LEU A 48 -8.14 -2.08 -10.23
C LEU A 48 -7.37 -1.09 -9.36
N ALA A 49 -8.08 -0.16 -8.73
CA ALA A 49 -7.45 0.84 -7.88
C ALA A 49 -6.80 0.19 -6.64
N GLY A 50 -7.51 -0.74 -5.98
CA GLY A 50 -7.00 -1.46 -4.82
C GLY A 50 -5.73 -2.26 -5.11
N ALA A 51 -5.70 -2.98 -6.24
CA ALA A 51 -4.53 -3.77 -6.62
C ALA A 51 -3.30 -2.89 -6.91
N ILE A 52 -3.48 -1.77 -7.63
CA ILE A 52 -2.36 -0.89 -7.99
C ILE A 52 -1.85 -0.08 -6.79
N TYR A 53 -2.73 0.38 -5.89
CA TYR A 53 -2.29 1.15 -4.72
C TYR A 53 -1.50 0.30 -3.73
N MET A 54 -1.96 -0.92 -3.47
CA MET A 54 -1.30 -1.82 -2.51
C MET A 54 0.00 -2.41 -3.04
N LEU A 55 0.22 -2.35 -4.35
CA LEU A 55 1.46 -2.78 -4.96
C LEU A 55 2.67 -2.03 -4.37
N TRP A 56 2.58 -0.71 -4.24
CA TRP A 56 3.71 0.13 -3.84
C TRP A 56 4.16 -0.11 -2.40
N ILE A 57 3.22 -0.21 -1.46
CA ILE A 57 3.53 -0.44 -0.04
C ILE A 57 4.10 -1.84 0.17
N VAL A 58 3.55 -2.87 -0.48
CA VAL A 58 4.06 -4.25 -0.39
C VAL A 58 5.41 -4.39 -1.08
N LEU A 59 5.64 -3.68 -2.19
CA LEU A 59 6.92 -3.66 -2.89
C LEU A 59 8.01 -3.04 -2.00
N ALA A 60 7.73 -1.90 -1.34
CA ALA A 60 8.65 -1.28 -0.40
C ALA A 60 9.01 -2.21 0.75
N CYS A 61 8.01 -2.89 1.31
CA CYS A 61 8.21 -3.89 2.35
C CYS A 61 9.07 -5.08 1.87
N SER A 62 8.83 -5.56 0.65
CA SER A 62 9.58 -6.68 0.05
C SER A 62 11.03 -6.32 -0.27
N MET A 63 11.30 -5.07 -0.63
CA MET A 63 12.65 -4.58 -0.95
C MET A 63 13.48 -4.32 0.30
N VAL A 64 12.92 -3.62 1.28
CA VAL A 64 13.65 -3.21 2.49
C VAL A 64 13.76 -4.37 3.50
N LYS A 65 12.75 -5.24 3.58
CA LYS A 65 12.70 -6.41 4.48
C LYS A 65 12.93 -6.09 5.96
N LYS A 66 12.63 -4.86 6.39
CA LYS A 66 12.75 -4.42 7.79
C LYS A 66 11.38 -4.07 8.36
N ARG A 67 11.18 -4.40 9.63
CA ARG A 67 9.98 -3.99 10.37
C ARG A 67 9.99 -2.47 10.57
N GLY A 68 8.83 -1.85 10.40
CA GLY A 68 8.59 -0.41 10.42
C GLY A 68 8.54 0.21 9.03
N THR A 69 8.82 -0.57 7.97
CA THR A 69 8.80 -0.06 6.58
C THR A 69 7.41 0.37 6.17
N ALA A 70 6.37 -0.40 6.51
CA ALA A 70 5.01 -0.09 6.07
C ALA A 70 4.47 1.17 6.75
N ILE A 71 4.80 1.37 8.02
CA ILE A 71 4.45 2.58 8.77
C ILE A 71 5.15 3.80 8.16
N LEU A 72 6.45 3.71 7.87
CA LEU A 72 7.20 4.80 7.24
C LEU A 72 6.63 5.16 5.87
N VAL A 73 6.27 4.17 5.05
CA VAL A 73 5.60 4.40 3.76
C VAL A 73 4.28 5.15 3.98
N GLY A 74 3.43 4.68 4.88
CA GLY A 74 2.14 5.33 5.18
C GLY A 74 2.29 6.78 5.65
N ILE A 75 3.28 7.06 6.51
CA ILE A 75 3.58 8.42 6.99
C ILE A 75 4.07 9.31 5.85
N VAL A 76 5.04 8.85 5.06
CA VAL A 76 5.58 9.63 3.94
C VAL A 76 4.48 9.90 2.91
N GLN A 77 3.66 8.91 2.58
CA GLN A 77 2.51 9.09 1.69
C GLN A 77 1.49 10.10 2.23
N ALA A 78 1.20 10.05 3.54
CA ALA A 78 0.31 11.04 4.16
C ALA A 78 0.86 12.46 4.05
N VAL A 79 2.15 12.66 4.35
CA VAL A 79 2.81 13.97 4.23
C VAL A 79 2.76 14.48 2.79
N LEU A 80 3.09 13.63 1.81
CA LEU A 80 3.05 14.02 0.39
C LEU A 80 1.65 14.46 -0.04
N VAL A 81 0.61 13.73 0.38
CA VAL A 81 -0.78 14.07 0.02
C VAL A 81 -1.20 15.42 0.62
N VAL A 82 -0.75 15.73 1.83
CA VAL A 82 -0.98 17.04 2.47
C VAL A 82 -0.24 18.15 1.73
N VAL A 83 1.03 17.95 1.39
CA VAL A 83 1.86 18.96 0.73
C VAL A 83 1.39 19.27 -0.68
N PHE A 84 0.98 18.27 -1.45
CA PHE A 84 0.48 18.46 -2.82
C PHE A 84 -0.98 18.88 -2.90
N ASP A 85 -1.61 19.19 -1.76
CA ASP A 85 -3.03 19.50 -1.60
C ASP A 85 -3.96 18.54 -2.37
N MET A 86 -3.53 17.28 -2.49
CA MET A 86 -4.35 16.21 -3.09
C MET A 86 -5.49 15.79 -2.15
N LEU A 87 -5.66 16.48 -1.03
CA LEU A 87 -6.62 16.19 0.02
C LEU A 87 -8.06 16.45 -0.40
N GLY A 88 -8.31 17.39 -1.32
CA GLY A 88 -9.66 17.88 -1.59
C GLY A 88 -10.38 18.31 -0.30
N ASN A 89 -11.72 18.39 -0.35
CA ASN A 89 -12.55 18.88 0.75
C ASN A 89 -12.69 17.91 1.96
N ARG A 90 -11.75 16.94 2.14
CA ARG A 90 -11.84 15.85 3.13
C ARG A 90 -10.90 15.99 4.34
N GLY A 91 -10.11 17.07 4.40
CA GLY A 91 -9.36 17.50 5.59
C GLY A 91 -8.33 16.49 6.13
N LEU A 92 -7.93 16.68 7.40
CA LEU A 92 -6.95 15.84 8.11
C LEU A 92 -7.34 14.36 8.19
N ALA A 93 -8.61 14.01 8.02
CA ALA A 93 -9.09 12.63 8.00
C ALA A 93 -8.46 11.80 6.86
N ASN A 94 -8.01 12.44 5.78
CA ASN A 94 -7.29 11.74 4.71
C ASN A 94 -5.93 11.20 5.17
N ILE A 95 -5.27 11.81 6.15
CA ILE A 95 -3.99 11.32 6.70
C ILE A 95 -4.17 9.91 7.29
N LEU A 96 -5.29 9.67 7.97
CA LEU A 96 -5.60 8.37 8.56
C LEU A 96 -5.72 7.26 7.51
N VAL A 97 -6.21 7.58 6.31
CA VAL A 97 -6.36 6.62 5.20
C VAL A 97 -5.00 6.10 4.70
N TYR A 98 -3.90 6.81 4.93
CA TYR A 98 -2.56 6.36 4.53
C TYR A 98 -1.76 5.74 5.68
N VAL A 99 -1.89 6.32 6.88
CA VAL A 99 -1.12 5.86 8.05
C VAL A 99 -1.65 4.52 8.56
N VAL A 100 -2.96 4.35 8.66
CA VAL A 100 -3.56 3.15 9.26
C VAL A 100 -3.30 1.89 8.44
N PRO A 101 -3.40 1.87 7.09
CA PRO A 101 -2.97 0.71 6.31
C PRO A 101 -1.53 0.30 6.56
N GLY A 102 -0.62 1.28 6.72
CA GLY A 102 0.77 1.02 7.09
C GLY A 102 0.90 0.34 8.45
N ILE A 103 0.15 0.82 9.45
CA ILE A 103 0.13 0.22 10.80
C ILE A 103 -0.46 -1.19 10.76
N VAL A 104 -1.61 -1.38 10.12
CA VAL A 104 -2.32 -2.68 10.08
C VAL A 104 -1.50 -3.72 9.33
N LEU A 105 -0.86 -3.35 8.22
CA LEU A 105 0.07 -4.22 7.50
C LEU A 105 1.23 -4.62 8.42
N GLU A 106 1.86 -3.65 9.10
CA GLU A 106 2.99 -3.90 9.98
C GLU A 106 2.62 -4.86 11.12
N LEU A 107 1.47 -4.63 11.77
CA LEU A 107 0.93 -5.51 12.82
C LEU A 107 0.62 -6.91 12.27
N GLY A 108 0.02 -6.99 11.08
CA GLY A 108 -0.26 -8.26 10.42
C GLY A 108 1.00 -9.06 10.09
N MET A 109 2.08 -8.38 9.71
CA MET A 109 3.36 -9.01 9.42
C MET A 109 4.14 -9.45 10.67
N LEU A 110 3.69 -9.09 11.88
CA LEU A 110 4.23 -9.67 13.12
C LEU A 110 3.89 -11.15 13.28
N LEU A 111 2.77 -11.59 12.70
CA LEU A 111 2.34 -12.99 12.69
C LEU A 111 3.22 -13.86 11.78
N PHE A 112 4.02 -13.25 10.90
CA PHE A 112 4.90 -13.97 9.99
C PHE A 112 6.34 -13.98 10.49
N PRO A 113 7.03 -15.13 10.46
CA PRO A 113 8.43 -15.23 10.89
C PRO A 113 9.37 -14.48 9.95
N ALA A 114 9.04 -14.40 8.66
CA ALA A 114 9.81 -13.71 7.65
C ALA A 114 8.98 -12.57 7.02
N TYR A 115 9.50 -11.34 7.12
CA TYR A 115 8.82 -10.14 6.65
C TYR A 115 8.69 -10.11 5.12
N VAL A 116 7.46 -10.25 4.62
CA VAL A 116 7.09 -10.21 3.19
C VAL A 116 8.07 -10.99 2.29
N ALA A 117 8.39 -12.23 2.69
CA ALA A 117 9.41 -13.04 2.03
C ALA A 117 8.86 -13.99 0.95
N GLY A 118 7.55 -14.20 0.91
CA GLY A 118 6.90 -15.09 -0.05
C GLY A 118 5.58 -14.55 -0.59
N THR A 119 5.09 -15.18 -1.65
CA THR A 119 3.83 -14.82 -2.32
C THR A 119 2.64 -14.78 -1.36
N PHE A 120 2.56 -15.74 -0.43
CA PHE A 120 1.49 -15.78 0.56
C PHE A 120 1.57 -14.63 1.56
N SER A 121 2.76 -14.34 2.11
CA SER A 121 2.94 -13.18 3.01
C SER A 121 2.65 -11.86 2.31
N ALA A 122 2.96 -11.75 1.01
CA ALA A 122 2.68 -10.56 0.22
C ALA A 122 1.18 -10.40 -0.08
N PHE A 123 0.47 -11.50 -0.36
CA PHE A 123 -0.98 -11.50 -0.47
C PHE A 123 -1.64 -11.03 0.82
N VAL A 124 -1.24 -11.58 1.97
CA VAL A 124 -1.80 -11.19 3.26
C VAL A 124 -1.47 -9.73 3.60
N ALA A 125 -0.24 -9.28 3.33
CA ALA A 125 0.14 -7.88 3.52
C ALA A 125 -0.72 -6.92 2.70
N GLY A 126 -0.92 -7.22 1.40
CA GLY A 126 -1.77 -6.42 0.52
C GLY A 126 -3.25 -6.47 0.91
N ALA A 127 -3.74 -7.63 1.33
CA ALA A 127 -5.12 -7.80 1.78
C ALA A 127 -5.42 -6.99 3.04
N LEU A 128 -4.53 -7.03 4.04
CA LEU A 128 -4.68 -6.29 5.29
C LEU A 128 -4.59 -4.77 5.08
N ALA A 129 -3.65 -4.32 4.26
CA ALA A 129 -3.51 -2.90 3.93
C ALA A 129 -4.76 -2.37 3.19
N ASN A 130 -5.29 -3.12 2.23
CA ASN A 130 -6.47 -2.66 1.49
C ASN A 130 -7.74 -2.73 2.33
N ALA A 131 -7.94 -3.82 3.08
CA ALA A 131 -9.11 -3.98 3.94
C ALA A 131 -9.18 -2.86 4.99
N SER A 132 -8.04 -2.51 5.61
CA SER A 132 -8.00 -1.40 6.57
C SER A 132 -8.24 -0.04 5.92
N GLY A 133 -7.68 0.21 4.72
CA GLY A 133 -7.96 1.43 3.96
C GLY A 133 -9.45 1.56 3.60
N SER A 134 -10.06 0.49 3.11
CA SER A 134 -11.48 0.43 2.79
C SER A 134 -12.38 0.52 4.02
N ALA A 135 -11.97 -0.05 5.16
CA ALA A 135 -12.70 0.09 6.43
C ALA A 135 -12.81 1.55 6.85
N ILE A 136 -11.69 2.27 6.85
CA ILE A 136 -11.65 3.69 7.23
C ILE A 136 -12.51 4.51 6.29
N VAL A 137 -12.40 4.26 4.99
CA VAL A 137 -13.19 5.00 4.01
C VAL A 137 -14.68 4.69 4.15
N GLY A 138 -15.02 3.42 4.37
CA GLY A 138 -16.39 2.96 4.54
C GLY A 138 -17.06 3.52 5.81
N VAL A 139 -16.34 3.54 6.94
CA VAL A 139 -16.86 4.02 8.23
C VAL A 139 -16.84 5.54 8.32
N LEU A 140 -15.70 6.18 8.06
CA LEU A 140 -15.52 7.61 8.35
C LEU A 140 -16.12 8.51 7.25
N PHE A 141 -15.98 8.14 5.98
CA PHE A 141 -16.41 9.01 4.88
C PHE A 141 -17.77 8.64 4.31
N LEU A 142 -18.05 7.34 4.16
CA LEU A 142 -19.26 6.87 3.49
C LEU A 142 -20.38 6.47 4.46
N ARG A 143 -20.08 6.32 5.76
CA ARG A 143 -21.01 5.89 6.82
C ARG A 143 -21.90 4.72 6.37
N LEU A 144 -21.29 3.71 5.73
CA LEU A 144 -22.03 2.57 5.19
C LEU A 144 -22.64 1.72 6.30
N HIS A 145 -23.82 1.16 6.02
CA HIS A 145 -24.40 0.09 6.82
C HIS A 145 -23.51 -1.16 6.83
N TYR A 146 -23.64 -1.98 7.87
CA TYR A 146 -22.77 -3.15 8.11
C TYR A 146 -22.69 -4.11 6.90
N ILE A 147 -23.81 -4.34 6.21
CA ILE A 147 -23.87 -5.29 5.07
C ILE A 147 -22.97 -4.82 3.89
N PRO A 148 -23.15 -3.61 3.32
CA PRO A 148 -22.21 -3.08 2.32
C PRO A 148 -20.76 -2.98 2.79
N LEU A 149 -20.54 -2.70 4.07
CA LEU A 149 -19.20 -2.58 4.64
C LEU A 149 -18.46 -3.91 4.55
N PHE A 150 -19.05 -5.01 5.00
CA PHE A 150 -18.42 -6.33 4.88
C PHE A 150 -18.17 -6.74 3.43
N ALA A 151 -19.14 -6.50 2.53
CA ALA A 151 -18.95 -6.78 1.10
C ALA A 151 -17.77 -6.00 0.51
N SER A 152 -17.62 -4.72 0.88
CA SER A 152 -16.49 -3.88 0.46
C SER A 152 -15.16 -4.36 1.04
N LEU A 153 -15.16 -4.82 2.30
CA LEU A 153 -13.97 -5.36 2.95
C LEU A 153 -13.49 -6.64 2.26
N PHE A 154 -14.37 -7.58 1.96
CA PHE A 154 -14.01 -8.79 1.23
C PHE A 154 -13.45 -8.48 -0.15
N THR A 155 -14.14 -7.62 -0.91
CA THR A 155 -13.70 -7.23 -2.26
C THR A 155 -12.36 -6.51 -2.22
N SER A 156 -12.17 -5.59 -1.26
CA SER A 156 -10.90 -4.89 -1.06
C SER A 156 -9.78 -5.83 -0.62
N ALA A 157 -10.03 -6.77 0.28
CA ALA A 157 -9.02 -7.72 0.74
C ALA A 157 -8.52 -8.60 -0.42
N VAL A 158 -9.42 -9.15 -1.24
CA VAL A 158 -9.04 -9.98 -2.40
C VAL A 158 -8.21 -9.18 -3.40
N THR A 159 -8.67 -7.97 -3.73
CA THR A 159 -8.02 -7.11 -4.73
C THR A 159 -6.67 -6.57 -4.24
N GLY A 160 -6.60 -6.20 -2.97
CA GLY A 160 -5.37 -5.81 -2.30
C GLY A 160 -4.36 -6.94 -2.24
N GLY A 161 -4.83 -8.16 -1.96
CA GLY A 161 -4.00 -9.36 -1.95
C GLY A 161 -3.42 -9.67 -3.32
N ILE A 162 -4.21 -9.55 -4.40
CA ILE A 162 -3.72 -9.67 -5.78
C ILE A 162 -2.63 -8.62 -6.05
N GLY A 163 -2.85 -7.36 -5.63
CA GLY A 163 -1.85 -6.29 -5.71
C GLY A 163 -0.55 -6.62 -4.97
N GLY A 164 -0.66 -7.24 -3.79
CA GLY A 164 0.49 -7.72 -3.02
C GLY A 164 1.27 -8.85 -3.71
N ILE A 165 0.58 -9.80 -4.34
CA ILE A 165 1.23 -10.84 -5.15
C ILE A 165 1.98 -10.21 -6.33
N LEU A 166 1.35 -9.25 -7.02
CA LEU A 166 1.96 -8.55 -8.15
C LEU A 166 3.23 -7.80 -7.72
N ALA A 167 3.18 -7.11 -6.57
CA ALA A 167 4.35 -6.45 -5.98
C ALA A 167 5.50 -7.43 -5.72
N PHE A 168 5.21 -8.60 -5.13
CA PHE A 168 6.23 -9.59 -4.84
C PHE A 168 6.84 -10.18 -6.12
N ARG A 169 6.03 -10.42 -7.15
CA ARG A 169 6.52 -10.86 -8.48
C ARG A 169 7.42 -9.81 -9.12
N LEU A 170 7.04 -8.53 -9.06
CA LEU A 170 7.88 -7.43 -9.50
C LEU A 170 9.21 -7.38 -8.75
N PHE A 171 9.19 -7.54 -7.42
CA PHE A 171 10.41 -7.64 -6.63
C PHE A 171 11.33 -8.77 -7.09
N VAL A 172 10.78 -9.95 -7.36
CA VAL A 172 11.56 -11.10 -7.87
C VAL A 172 12.17 -10.79 -9.25
N ILE A 173 11.44 -10.13 -10.15
CA ILE A 173 11.93 -9.72 -11.46
C ILE A 173 13.06 -8.69 -11.32
N LEU A 174 12.86 -7.64 -10.52
CA LEU A 174 13.86 -6.60 -10.26
C LEU A 174 15.14 -7.20 -9.66
N ARG A 175 14.99 -8.15 -8.73
CA ARG A 175 16.14 -8.86 -8.16
C ARG A 175 16.90 -9.65 -9.22
N LYS A 176 16.19 -10.37 -10.10
CA LYS A 176 16.81 -11.12 -11.21
C LYS A 176 17.60 -10.19 -12.14
N LEU A 177 17.02 -9.06 -12.53
CA LEU A 177 17.67 -8.06 -13.39
C LEU A 177 18.94 -7.48 -12.75
N LYS A 178 18.95 -7.24 -11.44
CA LYS A 178 20.15 -6.79 -10.72
C LYS A 178 21.28 -7.82 -10.72
N THR A 179 20.96 -9.11 -10.75
CA THR A 179 21.92 -10.22 -10.81
C THR A 179 22.27 -10.67 -12.23
N ALA A 180 21.60 -10.15 -13.26
CA ALA A 180 22.01 -10.40 -14.64
C ALA A 180 23.37 -9.70 -14.87
N PRO A 181 24.37 -10.38 -15.46
CA PRO A 181 25.63 -9.74 -15.80
C PRO A 181 25.32 -8.53 -16.69
N GLN A 182 25.89 -7.37 -16.34
CA GLN A 182 25.93 -6.24 -17.25
C GLN A 182 26.76 -6.68 -18.46
N ALA A 183 26.08 -6.88 -19.59
CA ALA A 183 26.70 -7.25 -20.87
C ALA A 183 27.47 -6.06 -21.46
#